data_AF-A0A2G5LMR4-F1
#
_entry.id   AF-A0A2G5LMR4-F1
#
_cell.length_a   1.000
_cell.length_b   1.000
_cell.length_c   1.000
_cell.angle_alpha   90.00
_cell.angle_beta   90.00
_cell.angle_gamma   90.00
#
_symmetry.space_group_name_H-M   'P 1'
#
loop_
_entity.id
_entity.type
_entity.pdbx_description
1 polymer ?
#
loop_
_entity_poly.entity_id
_entity_poly.type
_entity_poly.pdbx_seq_one_letter_code
_entity_poly.pdbx_strand_id
1 'polypeptide(L)'
;MRLFHTSDWHLGQNLHGQERDYEHACFLDWLLGQLKAEQPDALLIAGDIFDTVNPPLKAQERLYDFIISAHEQTPKLTIVMIAGNHDSGSRIELPAPLMRRLRTHALGRVLWLDDGQLDAERLLIPLPDAKGKIAAWCLALPFLRPAEVTGAHLGDDYLRGIGQVHEWLIAAANAKRKKGQALIAISHAHMAGGSVSEDSERSLIIGNAEALPASLFDASVSYVALGHLHKPQQVNGEERIRYSGSPIPLSFSEIGYKHQILDVTFQGQRLVGVEPRLIPRSVNLQRLDAAPLADILAQLADLPDIDLLAETQRHPWLEVRVRLDEPQPDLRQQIETALQGKAVRLVRIAAEYAGKRGSDDTDDERLVELDQLTPQELFSRAWQDNYGSEVDEQTLKDFAVLLQEVQQEGEQP
;
A
#
# COMPACT_ATOMS: atom_id res chain seq x y z
N MET A 1 -14.98 -19.85 16.67
CA MET A 1 -14.47 -18.48 16.72
C MET A 1 -14.53 -17.93 15.32
N ARG A 2 -14.88 -16.67 15.16
CA ARG A 2 -14.92 -15.98 13.87
C ARG A 2 -14.11 -14.70 13.99
N LEU A 3 -13.31 -14.37 12.98
CA LEU A 3 -12.56 -13.12 12.95
C LEU A 3 -12.64 -12.48 11.56
N PHE A 4 -12.45 -11.18 11.53
CA PHE A 4 -12.18 -10.44 10.31
C PHE A 4 -10.70 -10.10 10.20
N HIS A 5 -10.16 -10.16 9.00
CA HIS A 5 -8.79 -9.79 8.68
C HIS A 5 -8.79 -8.77 7.53
N THR A 6 -8.16 -7.62 7.78
CA THR A 6 -7.90 -6.54 6.83
C THR A 6 -6.47 -6.01 7.04
N SER A 7 -5.93 -5.25 6.11
CA SER A 7 -4.58 -4.68 6.16
C SER A 7 -4.48 -3.45 5.26
N ASP A 8 -3.33 -2.76 5.31
CA ASP A 8 -2.92 -1.77 4.30
C ASP A 8 -3.97 -0.68 4.08
N TRP A 9 -4.45 -0.09 5.17
CA TRP A 9 -5.46 0.97 5.13
C TRP A 9 -4.89 2.27 4.56
N HIS A 10 -3.64 2.60 4.87
CA HIS A 10 -2.98 3.85 4.47
C HIS A 10 -3.84 5.09 4.75
N LEU A 11 -4.40 5.19 5.97
CA LEU A 11 -5.19 6.36 6.36
C LEU A 11 -4.35 7.63 6.21
N GLY A 12 -4.91 8.64 5.55
CA GLY A 12 -4.23 9.89 5.25
C GLY A 12 -3.37 9.88 3.98
N GLN A 13 -3.42 8.80 3.17
CA GLN A 13 -2.80 8.78 1.85
C GLN A 13 -3.28 9.96 0.99
N ASN A 14 -2.34 10.48 0.19
CA ASN A 14 -2.63 11.38 -0.90
C ASN A 14 -2.20 10.71 -2.23
N LEU A 15 -3.12 10.61 -3.19
CA LEU A 15 -2.84 10.06 -4.52
C LEU A 15 -2.74 11.20 -5.53
N HIS A 16 -1.52 11.49 -6.00
CA HIS A 16 -1.23 12.55 -6.98
C HIS A 16 -1.83 13.93 -6.63
N GLY A 17 -1.76 14.31 -5.36
CA GLY A 17 -2.29 15.58 -4.85
C GLY A 17 -3.71 15.49 -4.27
N GLN A 18 -4.44 14.38 -4.49
CA GLN A 18 -5.81 14.20 -4.03
C GLN A 18 -5.92 13.42 -2.71
N GLU A 19 -6.69 13.95 -1.76
CA GLU A 19 -6.97 13.28 -0.49
C GLU A 19 -7.94 12.09 -0.66
N ARG A 20 -7.71 11.01 0.09
CA ARG A 20 -8.54 9.77 0.07
C ARG A 20 -9.59 9.68 1.19
N ASP A 21 -9.74 10.72 2.00
CA ASP A 21 -10.54 10.65 3.24
C ASP A 21 -11.99 10.20 3.01
N TYR A 22 -12.63 10.61 1.91
CA TYR A 22 -13.98 10.18 1.58
C TYR A 22 -14.08 8.67 1.36
N GLU A 23 -13.12 8.09 0.62
CA GLU A 23 -13.09 6.65 0.35
C GLU A 23 -12.80 5.86 1.62
N HIS A 24 -11.88 6.33 2.46
CA HIS A 24 -11.61 5.75 3.77
C HIS A 24 -12.84 5.81 4.68
N ALA A 25 -13.55 6.94 4.73
CA ALA A 25 -14.79 7.05 5.50
C ALA A 25 -15.84 6.03 5.03
N CYS A 26 -16.05 5.92 3.71
CA CYS A 26 -16.97 4.92 3.14
C CYS A 26 -16.56 3.48 3.50
N PHE A 27 -15.27 3.16 3.45
CA PHE A 27 -14.76 1.84 3.81
C PHE A 27 -14.97 1.54 5.31
N LEU A 28 -14.62 2.49 6.19
CA LEU A 28 -14.76 2.32 7.64
C LEU A 28 -16.23 2.18 8.04
N ASP A 29 -17.14 2.96 7.44
CA ASP A 29 -18.59 2.83 7.65
C ASP A 29 -19.11 1.47 7.18
N TRP A 30 -18.66 1.01 6.01
CA TRP A 30 -19.01 -0.32 5.52
C TRP A 30 -18.49 -1.41 6.46
N LEU A 31 -17.26 -1.29 6.96
CA LEU A 31 -16.66 -2.25 7.89
C LEU A 31 -17.42 -2.29 9.22
N LEU A 32 -17.82 -1.13 9.76
CA LEU A 32 -18.71 -1.06 10.94
C LEU A 32 -20.03 -1.81 10.68
N GLY A 33 -20.61 -1.64 9.49
CA GLY A 33 -21.78 -2.40 9.06
C GLY A 33 -21.57 -3.91 9.06
N GLN A 34 -20.41 -4.39 8.56
CA GLN A 34 -20.04 -5.80 8.59
C GLN A 34 -19.86 -6.32 10.02
N LEU A 35 -19.16 -5.56 10.88
CA LEU A 35 -18.95 -5.92 12.29
C LEU A 35 -20.29 -6.06 13.02
N LYS A 36 -21.21 -5.12 12.79
CA LYS A 36 -22.55 -5.15 13.38
C LYS A 36 -23.38 -6.34 12.90
N ALA A 37 -23.34 -6.66 11.61
CA ALA A 37 -24.13 -7.74 11.02
C ALA A 37 -23.63 -9.12 11.44
N GLU A 38 -22.31 -9.33 11.41
CA GLU A 38 -21.70 -10.65 11.53
C GLU A 38 -21.16 -10.95 12.93
N GLN A 39 -21.02 -9.92 13.78
CA GLN A 39 -20.58 -10.00 15.17
C GLN A 39 -19.33 -10.91 15.35
N PRO A 40 -18.22 -10.65 14.63
CA PRO A 40 -17.01 -11.45 14.78
C PRO A 40 -16.43 -11.29 16.19
N ASP A 41 -15.69 -12.30 16.65
CA ASP A 41 -15.02 -12.29 17.95
C ASP A 41 -13.80 -11.35 17.94
N ALA A 42 -13.12 -11.24 16.79
CA ALA A 42 -11.94 -10.39 16.62
C ALA A 42 -11.86 -9.69 15.26
N LEU A 43 -11.23 -8.52 15.23
CA LEU A 43 -10.80 -7.80 14.02
C LEU A 43 -9.27 -7.68 14.04
N LEU A 44 -8.63 -8.20 12.98
CA LEU A 44 -7.19 -8.15 12.77
C LEU A 44 -6.87 -7.12 11.69
N ILE A 45 -6.00 -6.15 12.01
CA ILE A 45 -5.51 -5.10 11.09
C ILE A 45 -4.01 -5.27 10.90
N ALA A 46 -3.60 -5.90 9.80
CA ALA A 46 -2.24 -6.40 9.59
C ALA A 46 -1.25 -5.36 9.05
N GLY A 47 -1.19 -4.19 9.70
CA GLY A 47 -0.20 -3.16 9.38
C GLY A 47 -0.64 -2.17 8.30
N ASP A 48 0.23 -1.17 8.11
CA ASP A 48 0.04 0.04 7.31
C ASP A 48 -1.33 0.68 7.57
N ILE A 49 -1.56 0.99 8.85
CA ILE A 49 -2.76 1.70 9.29
C ILE A 49 -2.75 3.11 8.74
N PHE A 50 -1.60 3.77 8.81
CA PHE A 50 -1.36 5.10 8.28
C PHE A 50 -0.43 5.07 7.08
N ASP A 51 -0.60 6.02 6.17
CA ASP A 51 0.25 6.11 4.98
C ASP A 51 1.67 6.62 5.28
N THR A 52 1.86 7.33 6.40
CA THR A 52 3.16 7.87 6.79
C THR A 52 3.41 7.75 8.29
N VAL A 53 4.69 7.83 8.68
CA VAL A 53 5.11 7.80 10.08
C VAL A 53 4.61 9.00 10.91
N ASN A 54 4.17 10.08 10.24
CA ASN A 54 3.61 11.28 10.85
C ASN A 54 2.25 11.59 10.18
N PRO A 55 1.20 10.82 10.49
CA PRO A 55 -0.08 10.94 9.80
C PRO A 55 -0.78 12.27 10.10
N PRO A 56 -1.55 12.82 9.14
CA PRO A 56 -2.44 13.96 9.38
C PRO A 56 -3.39 13.70 10.56
N LEU A 57 -3.79 14.75 11.27
CA LEU A 57 -4.69 14.64 12.44
C LEU A 57 -6.01 13.96 12.07
N LYS A 58 -6.59 14.32 10.92
CA LYS A 58 -7.84 13.74 10.42
C LYS A 58 -7.77 12.21 10.25
N ALA A 59 -6.63 11.69 9.80
CA ALA A 59 -6.43 10.24 9.68
C ALA A 59 -6.40 9.56 11.06
N GLN A 60 -5.79 10.20 12.05
CA GLN A 60 -5.75 9.70 13.43
C GLN A 60 -7.15 9.72 14.06
N GLU A 61 -7.90 10.81 13.88
CA GLU A 61 -9.31 10.92 14.32
C GLU A 61 -10.16 9.79 13.73
N ARG A 62 -10.05 9.53 12.41
CA ARG A 62 -10.74 8.42 11.74
C ARG A 62 -10.50 7.06 12.40
N LEU A 63 -9.25 6.75 12.73
CA LEU A 63 -8.91 5.50 13.40
C LEU A 63 -9.58 5.40 14.76
N TYR A 64 -9.49 6.44 15.59
CA TYR A 64 -10.03 6.41 16.95
C TYR A 64 -11.56 6.41 16.97
N ASP A 65 -12.20 7.19 16.10
CA ASP A 65 -13.65 7.21 15.93
C ASP A 65 -14.17 5.85 15.47
N PHE A 66 -13.45 5.20 14.55
CA PHE A 66 -13.76 3.83 14.12
C PHE A 66 -13.67 2.85 15.30
N ILE A 67 -12.58 2.88 16.08
CA ILE A 67 -12.39 1.98 17.22
C ILE A 67 -13.53 2.15 18.24
N ILE A 68 -13.91 3.39 18.56
CA ILE A 68 -15.00 3.68 19.48
C ILE A 68 -16.33 3.14 18.92
N SER A 69 -16.66 3.51 17.68
CA SER A 69 -17.90 3.11 17.00
C SER A 69 -18.01 1.58 16.87
N ALA A 70 -16.90 0.89 16.61
CA ALA A 70 -16.84 -0.56 16.56
C ALA A 70 -17.23 -1.18 17.90
N HIS A 71 -16.68 -0.68 19.01
CA HIS A 71 -17.01 -1.21 20.35
C HIS A 71 -18.41 -0.83 20.83
N GLU A 72 -18.95 0.32 20.43
CA GLU A 72 -20.35 0.66 20.72
C GLU A 72 -21.31 -0.34 20.07
N GLN A 73 -21.01 -0.79 18.85
CA GLN A 73 -21.84 -1.73 18.08
C GLN A 73 -21.53 -3.21 18.41
N THR A 74 -20.29 -3.50 18.81
CA THR A 74 -19.78 -4.85 19.12
C THR A 74 -18.95 -4.85 20.41
N PRO A 75 -19.56 -4.70 21.60
CA PRO A 75 -18.81 -4.48 22.86
C PRO A 75 -17.85 -5.60 23.27
N LYS A 76 -18.02 -6.80 22.70
CA LYS A 76 -17.17 -7.97 22.95
C LYS A 76 -16.03 -8.16 21.94
N LEU A 77 -16.01 -7.36 20.87
CA LEU A 77 -14.98 -7.43 19.84
C LEU A 77 -13.60 -7.23 20.49
N THR A 78 -12.62 -7.99 20.02
CA THR A 78 -11.21 -7.74 20.28
C THR A 78 -10.56 -7.23 19.00
N ILE A 79 -10.01 -6.02 19.03
CA ILE A 79 -9.28 -5.46 17.88
C ILE A 79 -7.78 -5.67 18.13
N VAL A 80 -7.09 -6.29 17.19
CA VAL A 80 -5.62 -6.39 17.19
C VAL A 80 -5.10 -5.73 15.94
N MET A 81 -4.27 -4.70 16.11
CA MET A 81 -3.63 -3.98 15.03
C MET A 81 -2.11 -3.97 15.25
N ILE A 82 -1.36 -4.14 14.18
CA ILE A 82 0.09 -4.05 14.20
C ILE A 82 0.55 -2.84 13.38
N ALA A 83 1.77 -2.34 13.63
CA ALA A 83 2.41 -1.38 12.73
C ALA A 83 2.98 -2.08 11.49
N GLY A 84 2.74 -1.51 10.31
CA GLY A 84 3.46 -1.88 9.09
C GLY A 84 4.74 -1.07 8.89
N ASN A 85 5.27 -1.06 7.67
CA ASN A 85 6.49 -0.32 7.34
C ASN A 85 6.27 1.18 7.12
N HIS A 86 5.03 1.63 6.89
CA HIS A 86 4.66 3.05 6.83
C HIS A 86 4.39 3.66 8.20
N ASP A 87 4.00 2.83 9.17
CA ASP A 87 3.65 3.26 10.51
C ASP A 87 4.88 3.57 11.38
N SER A 88 4.73 4.55 12.28
CA SER A 88 5.64 4.70 13.41
C SER A 88 5.23 3.77 14.54
N GLY A 89 6.04 2.73 14.79
CA GLY A 89 5.77 1.76 15.86
C GLY A 89 5.56 2.41 17.24
N SER A 90 6.37 3.41 17.61
CA SER A 90 6.21 4.14 18.86
C SER A 90 4.91 4.93 18.95
N ARG A 91 4.48 5.56 17.85
CA ARG A 91 3.25 6.38 17.84
C ARG A 91 2.00 5.52 17.91
N ILE A 92 1.97 4.39 17.18
CA ILE A 92 0.85 3.44 17.20
C ILE A 92 0.62 2.88 18.62
N GLU A 93 1.70 2.70 19.39
CA GLU A 93 1.66 2.16 20.75
C GLU A 93 1.34 3.20 21.82
N LEU A 94 1.50 4.50 21.52
CA LEU A 94 1.31 5.59 22.47
C LEU A 94 -0.08 5.54 23.17
N PRO A 95 -1.21 5.35 22.45
CA PRO A 95 -2.53 5.22 23.08
C PRO A 95 -2.83 3.83 23.66
N ALA A 96 -1.91 2.86 23.57
CA ALA A 96 -2.18 1.47 23.97
C ALA A 96 -2.69 1.30 25.43
N PRO A 97 -2.21 2.06 26.45
CA PRO A 97 -2.78 1.97 27.80
C PRO A 97 -4.29 2.28 27.87
N LEU A 98 -4.77 3.21 27.03
CA LEU A 98 -6.18 3.57 26.94
C LEU A 98 -6.95 2.51 26.13
N MET A 99 -6.45 2.14 24.95
CA MET A 99 -7.10 1.20 24.04
C MET A 99 -7.29 -0.21 24.63
N ARG A 100 -6.36 -0.67 25.49
CA ARG A 100 -6.50 -1.97 26.18
C ARG A 100 -7.75 -2.05 27.06
N ARG A 101 -8.24 -0.91 27.59
CA ARG A 101 -9.50 -0.86 28.35
C ARG A 101 -10.73 -1.12 27.47
N LEU A 102 -10.58 -0.92 26.17
CA LEU A 102 -11.57 -1.16 25.13
C LEU A 102 -11.30 -2.45 24.35
N ARG A 103 -10.55 -3.43 24.89
CA ARG A 103 -10.20 -4.68 24.17
C ARG A 103 -9.50 -4.44 22.83
N THR A 104 -8.80 -3.32 22.70
CA THR A 104 -8.04 -2.95 21.52
C THR A 104 -6.54 -2.98 21.81
N HIS A 105 -5.80 -3.69 20.98
CA HIS A 105 -4.37 -3.95 21.13
C HIS A 105 -3.63 -3.41 19.92
N ALA A 106 -2.75 -2.43 20.12
CA ALA A 106 -1.87 -1.90 19.09
C ALA A 106 -0.41 -2.23 19.44
N LEU A 107 0.28 -2.92 18.53
CA LEU A 107 1.66 -3.38 18.70
C LEU A 107 2.50 -2.83 17.55
N GLY A 108 3.53 -2.07 17.89
CA GLY A 108 4.31 -1.33 16.90
C GLY A 108 5.73 -1.81 16.72
N ARG A 109 6.28 -2.49 17.74
CA ARG A 109 7.68 -2.92 17.80
C ARG A 109 7.82 -4.20 18.61
N VAL A 110 8.90 -4.93 18.35
CA VAL A 110 9.37 -5.96 19.30
C VAL A 110 10.27 -5.32 20.35
N LEU A 111 10.23 -5.86 21.57
CA LEU A 111 11.05 -5.41 22.69
C LEU A 111 11.83 -6.57 23.26
N TRP A 112 12.99 -6.23 23.83
CA TRP A 112 13.93 -7.16 24.42
C TRP A 112 14.02 -6.88 25.92
N LEU A 113 14.04 -7.94 26.71
CA LEU A 113 14.28 -7.88 28.15
C LEU A 113 15.78 -7.65 28.41
N ASP A 114 16.12 -7.23 29.64
CA ASP A 114 17.50 -6.93 30.04
C ASP A 114 18.46 -8.12 29.91
N ASP A 115 17.92 -9.35 29.91
CA ASP A 115 18.67 -10.60 29.71
C ASP A 115 18.82 -11.01 28.24
N GLY A 116 18.36 -10.18 27.31
CA GLY A 116 18.43 -10.42 25.87
C GLY A 116 17.32 -11.34 25.34
N GLN A 117 16.34 -11.73 26.14
CA GLN A 117 15.18 -12.49 25.66
C GLN A 117 14.12 -11.58 25.02
N LEU A 118 13.41 -12.12 24.02
CA LEU A 118 12.25 -11.45 23.44
C LEU A 118 11.14 -11.30 24.50
N ASP A 119 10.59 -10.10 24.65
CA ASP A 119 9.38 -9.86 25.45
C ASP A 119 8.14 -10.40 24.70
N ALA A 120 8.07 -11.74 24.61
CA ALA A 120 7.03 -12.44 23.87
C ALA A 120 5.64 -12.23 24.49
N GLU A 121 5.55 -12.01 25.81
CA GLU A 121 4.27 -11.80 26.50
C GLU A 121 3.51 -10.60 25.93
N ARG A 122 4.22 -9.52 25.58
CA ARG A 122 3.66 -8.33 24.96
C ARG A 122 3.00 -8.62 23.61
N LEU A 123 3.54 -9.58 22.86
CA LEU A 123 3.11 -9.92 21.50
C LEU A 123 2.05 -11.04 21.49
N LEU A 124 1.73 -11.66 22.63
CA LEU A 124 0.74 -12.73 22.75
C LEU A 124 -0.60 -12.20 23.28
N ILE A 125 -1.53 -11.97 22.36
CA ILE A 125 -2.85 -11.41 22.68
C ILE A 125 -3.90 -12.53 22.79
N PRO A 126 -4.58 -12.71 23.93
CA PRO A 126 -5.64 -13.70 24.05
C PRO A 126 -6.88 -13.24 23.27
N LEU A 127 -7.45 -14.13 22.46
CA LEU A 127 -8.69 -13.88 21.73
C LEU A 127 -9.84 -14.67 22.37
N PRO A 128 -10.77 -14.00 23.09
CA PRO A 128 -11.96 -14.64 23.63
C PRO A 128 -12.99 -14.91 22.53
N ASP A 129 -13.79 -15.96 22.69
CA ASP A 129 -15.01 -16.17 21.91
C ASP A 129 -16.20 -15.32 22.45
N ALA A 130 -17.34 -15.39 21.78
CA ALA A 130 -18.58 -14.74 22.20
C ALA A 130 -19.04 -15.07 23.65
N LYS A 131 -18.57 -16.19 24.23
CA LYS A 131 -18.84 -16.61 25.61
C LYS A 131 -17.78 -16.09 26.60
N GLY A 132 -16.75 -15.38 26.13
CA GLY A 132 -15.67 -14.81 26.93
C GLY A 132 -14.55 -15.80 27.26
N LYS A 133 -14.57 -17.02 26.68
CA LYS A 133 -13.50 -18.00 26.89
C LYS A 133 -12.41 -17.79 25.85
N ILE A 134 -11.14 -17.79 26.26
CA ILE A 134 -10.00 -17.73 25.33
C ILE A 134 -10.10 -18.92 24.37
N ALA A 135 -10.36 -18.62 23.09
CA ALA A 135 -10.50 -19.59 22.01
C ALA A 135 -9.27 -19.63 21.11
N ALA A 136 -8.48 -18.55 21.06
CA ALA A 136 -7.23 -18.49 20.34
C ALA A 136 -6.21 -17.58 21.04
N TRP A 137 -4.95 -17.69 20.63
CA TRP A 137 -3.90 -16.71 20.90
C TRP A 137 -3.44 -16.09 19.60
N CYS A 138 -3.35 -14.77 19.57
CA CYS A 138 -2.82 -14.00 18.47
C CYS A 138 -1.35 -13.63 18.74
N LEU A 139 -0.48 -14.00 17.81
CA LEU A 139 0.92 -13.58 17.75
C LEU A 139 0.94 -12.26 16.95
N ALA A 140 1.05 -11.14 17.64
CA ALA A 140 1.01 -9.79 17.07
C ALA A 140 2.41 -9.34 16.64
N LEU A 141 2.84 -9.73 15.44
CA LEU A 141 4.16 -9.40 14.89
C LEU A 141 4.07 -8.15 14.00
N PRO A 142 4.50 -6.96 14.48
CA PRO A 142 4.63 -5.79 13.61
C PRO A 142 5.72 -5.99 12.57
N PHE A 143 5.82 -5.05 11.63
CA PHE A 143 6.95 -4.99 10.71
C PHE A 143 8.27 -4.92 11.48
N LEU A 144 9.11 -5.94 11.30
CA LEU A 144 10.37 -6.12 12.04
C LEU A 144 11.47 -5.27 11.41
N ARG A 145 11.83 -4.17 12.06
CA ARG A 145 12.88 -3.27 11.57
C ARG A 145 14.27 -3.86 11.87
N PRO A 146 15.30 -3.60 11.03
CA PRO A 146 16.65 -4.12 11.27
C PRO A 146 17.16 -3.86 12.67
N ALA A 147 17.06 -2.62 13.16
CA ALA A 147 17.49 -2.24 14.50
C ALA A 147 16.76 -2.97 15.65
N GLU A 148 15.63 -3.62 15.39
CA GLU A 148 14.87 -4.39 16.37
C GLU A 148 15.24 -5.88 16.38
N VAL A 149 15.90 -6.39 15.34
CA VAL A 149 16.20 -7.84 15.18
C VAL A 149 17.67 -8.14 14.89
N THR A 150 18.52 -7.11 14.83
CA THR A 150 19.98 -7.22 14.77
C THR A 150 20.61 -6.53 15.96
N GLY A 151 21.85 -6.90 16.30
CA GLY A 151 22.64 -6.26 17.34
C GLY A 151 23.36 -7.26 18.23
N ALA A 152 23.90 -6.79 19.36
CA ALA A 152 24.84 -7.54 20.19
C ALA A 152 24.35 -8.95 20.61
N HIS A 153 23.04 -9.14 20.76
CA HIS A 153 22.44 -10.42 21.18
C HIS A 153 21.99 -11.33 20.02
N LEU A 154 21.79 -10.77 18.82
CA LEU A 154 21.17 -11.46 17.67
C LEU A 154 22.15 -11.63 16.50
N GLY A 155 23.28 -10.93 16.56
CA GLY A 155 24.20 -10.77 15.43
C GLY A 155 23.68 -9.76 14.42
N ASP A 156 24.39 -9.66 13.29
CA ASP A 156 24.12 -8.66 12.25
C ASP A 156 23.29 -9.22 11.08
N ASP A 157 22.94 -10.51 11.12
CA ASP A 157 22.13 -11.16 10.10
C ASP A 157 20.64 -10.91 10.34
N TYR A 158 20.08 -10.00 9.53
CA TYR A 158 18.68 -9.59 9.59
C TYR A 158 17.70 -10.74 9.38
N LEU A 159 17.92 -11.62 8.39
CA LEU A 159 17.03 -12.75 8.12
C LEU A 159 17.02 -13.75 9.27
N ARG A 160 18.20 -14.03 9.82
CA ARG A 160 18.33 -14.90 10.99
C ARG A 160 17.63 -14.30 12.20
N GLY A 161 17.76 -13.00 12.44
CA GLY A 161 17.08 -12.28 13.52
C GLY A 161 15.56 -12.38 13.41
N ILE A 162 15.00 -12.16 12.21
CA ILE A 162 13.57 -12.36 11.93
C ILE A 162 13.14 -13.80 12.26
N GLY A 163 13.89 -14.79 11.77
CA GLY A 163 13.61 -16.20 12.02
C GLY A 163 13.57 -16.54 13.50
N GLN A 164 14.52 -15.99 14.26
CA GLN A 164 14.63 -16.21 15.69
C GLN A 164 13.46 -15.58 16.47
N VAL A 165 13.01 -14.38 16.10
CA VAL A 165 11.82 -13.76 16.69
C VAL A 165 10.57 -14.61 16.44
N HIS A 166 10.39 -15.14 15.22
CA HIS A 166 9.26 -16.01 14.89
C HIS A 166 9.31 -17.31 15.70
N GLU A 167 10.46 -17.98 15.74
CA GLU A 167 10.66 -19.23 16.48
C GLU A 167 10.35 -19.05 17.97
N TRP A 168 10.93 -18.03 18.61
CA TRP A 168 10.72 -17.77 20.03
C TRP A 168 9.27 -17.40 20.35
N LEU A 169 8.64 -16.58 19.52
CA LEU A 169 7.25 -16.20 19.75
C LEU A 169 6.29 -17.40 19.57
N ILE A 170 6.51 -18.23 18.55
CA ILE A 170 5.72 -19.44 18.33
C ILE A 170 5.93 -20.44 19.46
N ALA A 171 7.16 -20.62 19.94
CA ALA A 171 7.47 -21.46 21.09
C ALA A 171 6.75 -20.98 22.36
N ALA A 172 6.82 -19.68 22.66
CA ALA A 172 6.12 -19.07 23.80
C ALA A 172 4.59 -19.24 23.68
N ALA A 173 4.03 -19.02 22.49
CA ALA A 173 2.59 -19.22 22.24
C ALA A 173 2.16 -20.67 22.46
N ASN A 174 2.96 -21.63 22.00
CA ASN A 174 2.73 -23.06 22.18
C ASN A 174 2.79 -23.49 23.65
N ALA A 175 3.73 -22.93 24.42
CA ALA A 175 3.82 -23.18 25.86
C ALA A 175 2.61 -22.62 26.64
N LYS A 176 2.01 -21.53 26.14
CA LYS A 176 0.90 -20.84 26.79
C LYS A 176 -0.48 -21.35 26.43
N ARG A 177 -0.69 -21.78 25.18
CA ARG A 177 -2.02 -22.22 24.70
C ARG A 177 -2.45 -23.53 25.34
N LYS A 178 -3.75 -23.67 25.58
CA LYS A 178 -4.37 -24.92 26.02
C LYS A 178 -4.84 -25.72 24.80
N LYS A 179 -4.99 -27.04 24.97
CA LYS A 179 -5.52 -27.94 23.93
C LYS A 179 -6.86 -27.40 23.39
N GLY A 180 -6.97 -27.35 22.05
CA GLY A 180 -8.15 -26.86 21.36
C GLY A 180 -8.21 -25.33 21.15
N GLN A 181 -7.22 -24.56 21.63
CA GLN A 181 -7.08 -23.15 21.29
C GLN A 181 -6.26 -22.97 20.00
N ALA A 182 -6.75 -22.15 19.08
CA ALA A 182 -6.02 -21.85 17.83
C ALA A 182 -4.80 -20.95 18.10
N LEU A 183 -3.80 -21.02 17.21
CA LEU A 183 -2.76 -19.99 17.10
C LEU A 183 -2.97 -19.22 15.81
N ILE A 184 -3.00 -17.90 15.92
CA ILE A 184 -3.18 -17.01 14.78
C ILE A 184 -2.01 -16.05 14.77
N ALA A 185 -1.30 -15.93 13.66
CA ALA A 185 -0.29 -14.89 13.50
C ALA A 185 -0.89 -13.71 12.73
N ILE A 186 -0.56 -12.49 13.15
CA ILE A 186 -0.72 -11.29 12.33
C ILE A 186 0.70 -10.77 12.09
N SER A 187 1.04 -10.53 10.82
CA SER A 187 2.38 -10.13 10.41
C SER A 187 2.32 -9.16 9.24
N HIS A 188 3.28 -8.26 9.16
CA HIS A 188 3.41 -7.32 8.06
C HIS A 188 4.78 -7.49 7.42
N ALA A 189 4.82 -8.17 6.27
CA ALA A 189 6.05 -8.52 5.58
C ALA A 189 5.80 -8.93 4.13
N HIS A 190 6.83 -8.83 3.29
CA HIS A 190 6.83 -9.42 1.95
C HIS A 190 7.22 -10.91 2.04
N MET A 191 6.30 -11.80 1.68
CA MET A 191 6.54 -13.25 1.65
C MET A 191 6.91 -13.72 0.24
N ALA A 192 7.87 -14.63 0.14
CA ALA A 192 8.27 -15.24 -1.11
C ALA A 192 7.08 -15.95 -1.78
N GLY A 193 6.88 -15.68 -3.07
CA GLY A 193 5.73 -16.17 -3.84
C GLY A 193 4.51 -15.23 -3.83
N GLY A 194 4.59 -14.06 -3.19
CA GLY A 194 3.60 -13.00 -3.31
C GLY A 194 3.75 -12.22 -4.63
N SER A 195 2.64 -11.73 -5.17
CA SER A 195 2.62 -10.81 -6.31
C SER A 195 2.52 -9.36 -5.85
N VAL A 196 3.39 -8.52 -6.38
CA VAL A 196 3.60 -7.12 -5.98
C VAL A 196 2.87 -6.17 -6.94
N SER A 197 2.39 -5.04 -6.43
CA SER A 197 1.94 -3.88 -7.23
C SER A 197 3.11 -2.93 -7.50
N GLU A 198 3.41 -2.66 -8.78
CA GLU A 198 4.60 -1.90 -9.19
C GLU A 198 4.62 -0.44 -8.69
N ASP A 199 3.46 0.20 -8.49
CA ASP A 199 3.36 1.66 -8.27
C ASP A 199 3.09 2.09 -6.82
N SER A 200 2.64 1.17 -5.96
CA SER A 200 2.12 1.48 -4.62
C SER A 200 2.90 0.81 -3.49
N GLU A 201 3.48 -0.35 -3.77
CA GLU A 201 4.28 -1.08 -2.80
C GLU A 201 5.73 -0.58 -2.86
N ARG A 202 6.34 -0.36 -1.69
CA ARG A 202 7.75 0.03 -1.67
C ARG A 202 8.60 -1.21 -1.99
N SER A 203 9.42 -1.14 -3.05
CA SER A 203 10.48 -2.11 -3.30
C SER A 203 11.49 -2.09 -2.15
N LEU A 204 11.25 -2.91 -1.13
CA LEU A 204 12.08 -2.98 0.07
C LEU A 204 13.07 -4.13 -0.07
N ILE A 205 14.28 -3.82 -0.53
CA ILE A 205 15.45 -4.65 -0.25
C ILE A 205 15.98 -4.20 1.11
N ILE A 206 15.65 -4.94 2.18
CA ILE A 206 16.13 -4.64 3.52
C ILE A 206 17.10 -5.73 3.95
N GLY A 207 18.34 -5.35 4.24
CA GLY A 207 19.35 -6.30 4.72
C GLY A 207 19.64 -7.46 3.75
N ASN A 208 19.61 -7.18 2.43
CA ASN A 208 19.78 -8.16 1.34
C ASN A 208 18.67 -9.21 1.18
N ALA A 209 17.54 -9.07 1.89
CA ALA A 209 16.37 -9.92 1.71
C ALA A 209 15.28 -9.17 0.94
N GLU A 210 14.88 -9.71 -0.21
CA GLU A 210 13.73 -9.22 -0.98
C GLU A 210 12.41 -9.80 -0.47
N ALA A 211 12.40 -11.05 0.01
CA ALA A 211 11.19 -11.73 0.47
C ALA A 211 11.47 -12.79 1.54
N LEU A 212 10.54 -12.97 2.48
CA LEU A 212 10.64 -13.92 3.60
C LEU A 212 9.99 -15.27 3.27
N PRO A 213 10.54 -16.40 3.73
CA PRO A 213 9.96 -17.71 3.45
C PRO A 213 8.71 -17.99 4.32
N ALA A 214 7.68 -18.60 3.73
CA ALA A 214 6.47 -19.01 4.45
C ALA A 214 6.75 -19.99 5.61
N SER A 215 7.89 -20.67 5.59
CA SER A 215 8.36 -21.57 6.65
C SER A 215 8.62 -20.88 7.99
N LEU A 216 8.62 -19.54 8.04
CA LEU A 216 8.60 -18.79 9.31
C LEU A 216 7.36 -19.12 10.15
N PHE A 217 6.27 -19.55 9.52
CA PHE A 217 5.03 -19.95 10.19
C PHE A 217 4.85 -21.46 10.10
N ASP A 218 5.25 -22.17 11.17
CA ASP A 218 5.11 -23.62 11.22
C ASP A 218 3.64 -24.09 11.21
N ALA A 219 3.44 -25.41 11.12
CA ALA A 219 2.12 -26.03 11.07
C ALA A 219 1.28 -25.89 12.35
N SER A 220 1.88 -25.41 13.45
CA SER A 220 1.18 -25.15 14.70
C SER A 220 0.32 -23.87 14.65
N VAL A 221 0.64 -22.97 13.71
CA VAL A 221 -0.08 -21.72 13.41
C VAL A 221 -1.26 -22.02 12.47
N SER A 222 -2.47 -21.86 13.01
CA SER A 222 -3.73 -22.21 12.36
C SER A 222 -4.13 -21.23 11.24
N TYR A 223 -3.70 -19.97 11.32
CA TYR A 223 -3.95 -18.92 10.32
C TYR A 223 -2.92 -17.81 10.44
N VAL A 224 -2.55 -17.22 9.31
CA VAL A 224 -1.60 -16.11 9.20
C VAL A 224 -2.28 -14.98 8.42
N ALA A 225 -2.52 -13.88 9.12
CA ALA A 225 -3.03 -12.63 8.60
C ALA A 225 -1.86 -11.74 8.17
N LEU A 226 -1.61 -11.64 6.87
CA LEU A 226 -0.54 -10.81 6.31
C LEU A 226 -1.07 -9.48 5.78
N GLY A 227 -0.31 -8.41 6.02
CA GLY A 227 -0.34 -7.16 5.23
C GLY A 227 1.01 -6.89 4.58
N HIS A 228 1.12 -5.76 3.87
CA HIS A 228 2.23 -5.26 3.03
C HIS A 228 1.90 -5.31 1.53
N LEU A 229 1.35 -6.42 1.05
CA LEU A 229 0.96 -6.55 -0.36
C LEU A 229 -0.50 -6.16 -0.53
N HIS A 230 -0.77 -5.24 -1.46
CA HIS A 230 -2.09 -4.65 -1.64
C HIS A 230 -3.03 -5.54 -2.44
N LYS A 231 -2.46 -6.50 -3.20
CA LYS A 231 -3.24 -7.48 -3.94
C LYS A 231 -3.70 -8.61 -3.02
N PRO A 232 -5.02 -8.89 -2.92
CA PRO A 232 -5.50 -10.02 -2.14
C PRO A 232 -5.06 -11.36 -2.75
N GLN A 233 -4.38 -12.21 -1.96
CA GLN A 233 -3.79 -13.45 -2.47
C GLN A 233 -3.49 -14.49 -1.38
N GLN A 234 -3.26 -15.73 -1.79
CA GLN A 234 -2.72 -16.80 -0.93
C GLN A 234 -1.21 -16.86 -1.14
N VAL A 235 -0.46 -17.20 -0.09
CA VAL A 235 0.99 -17.43 -0.20
C VAL A 235 1.24 -18.92 -0.40
N ASN A 236 2.00 -19.28 -1.44
CA ASN A 236 2.39 -20.67 -1.75
C ASN A 236 1.21 -21.67 -1.84
N GLY A 237 0.01 -21.20 -2.19
CA GLY A 237 -1.20 -22.03 -2.26
C GLY A 237 -1.72 -22.51 -0.90
N GLU A 238 -1.18 -21.99 0.22
CA GLU A 238 -1.66 -22.30 1.56
C GLU A 238 -2.87 -21.43 1.90
N GLU A 239 -4.06 -22.03 2.02
CA GLU A 239 -5.30 -21.33 2.38
C GLU A 239 -5.19 -20.56 3.72
N ARG A 240 -4.36 -21.05 4.64
CA ARG A 240 -4.16 -20.45 5.96
C ARG A 240 -3.28 -19.19 5.95
N ILE A 241 -2.52 -18.92 4.88
CA ILE A 241 -1.60 -17.78 4.79
C ILE A 241 -2.10 -16.81 3.73
N ARG A 242 -2.59 -15.64 4.18
CA ARG A 242 -3.35 -14.74 3.31
C ARG A 242 -2.87 -13.32 3.43
N TYR A 243 -2.71 -12.66 2.29
CA TYR A 243 -2.80 -11.20 2.21
C TYR A 243 -4.26 -10.83 2.01
N SER A 244 -4.79 -9.95 2.87
CA SER A 244 -6.13 -9.41 2.66
C SER A 244 -6.17 -8.39 1.54
N GLY A 245 -5.04 -7.69 1.32
CA GLY A 245 -4.90 -6.59 0.38
C GLY A 245 -5.41 -5.27 0.97
N SER A 246 -5.18 -4.19 0.24
CA SER A 246 -5.69 -2.87 0.60
C SER A 246 -7.21 -2.83 0.48
N PRO A 247 -7.91 -2.00 1.29
CA PRO A 247 -9.37 -1.89 1.23
C PRO A 247 -9.87 -1.02 0.07
N ILE A 248 -9.00 -0.15 -0.47
CA ILE A 248 -9.24 0.75 -1.59
C ILE A 248 -8.02 0.72 -2.52
N PRO A 249 -8.15 1.04 -3.82
CA PRO A 249 -7.00 1.08 -4.71
C PRO A 249 -6.05 2.20 -4.29
N LEU A 250 -4.81 1.84 -3.97
CA LEU A 250 -3.77 2.77 -3.51
C LEU A 250 -2.94 3.34 -4.66
N SER A 251 -3.07 2.79 -5.87
CA SER A 251 -2.54 3.34 -7.13
C SER A 251 -3.42 2.90 -8.32
N PHE A 252 -3.15 3.46 -9.50
CA PHE A 252 -3.87 3.09 -10.73
C PHE A 252 -3.53 1.68 -11.24
N SER A 253 -2.41 1.07 -10.85
CA SER A 253 -2.13 -0.35 -11.16
C SER A 253 -3.14 -1.31 -10.51
N GLU A 254 -3.81 -0.87 -9.44
CA GLU A 254 -4.76 -1.66 -8.64
C GLU A 254 -6.22 -1.53 -9.13
N ILE A 255 -6.49 -0.84 -10.25
CA ILE A 255 -7.86 -0.65 -10.78
C ILE A 255 -8.63 -1.98 -10.82
N GLY A 256 -7.99 -3.05 -11.30
CA GLY A 256 -8.59 -4.37 -11.46
C GLY A 256 -8.69 -5.22 -10.19
N TYR A 257 -8.18 -4.74 -9.04
CA TYR A 257 -8.16 -5.53 -7.81
C TYR A 257 -9.56 -5.64 -7.20
N LYS A 258 -9.86 -6.83 -6.70
CA LYS A 258 -11.07 -7.12 -5.94
C LYS A 258 -10.80 -6.91 -4.45
N HIS A 259 -10.78 -5.64 -4.02
CA HIS A 259 -10.53 -5.29 -2.62
C HIS A 259 -11.53 -5.98 -1.70
N GLN A 260 -11.02 -6.49 -0.57
CA GLN A 260 -11.79 -7.35 0.32
C GLN A 260 -11.26 -7.29 1.75
N ILE A 261 -12.09 -7.68 2.69
CA ILE A 261 -11.63 -8.24 3.96
C ILE A 261 -11.83 -9.76 3.93
N LEU A 262 -11.17 -10.48 4.82
CA LEU A 262 -11.32 -11.92 4.97
C LEU A 262 -12.14 -12.25 6.22
N ASP A 263 -13.15 -13.07 6.03
CA ASP A 263 -14.00 -13.64 7.08
C ASP A 263 -13.53 -15.07 7.39
N VAL A 264 -12.94 -15.24 8.56
CA VAL A 264 -12.19 -16.44 8.91
C VAL A 264 -12.88 -17.14 10.07
N THR A 265 -13.20 -18.42 9.88
CA THR A 265 -13.94 -19.21 10.86
C THR A 265 -13.14 -20.41 11.36
N PHE A 266 -13.19 -20.64 12.67
CA PHE A 266 -12.52 -21.74 13.36
C PHE A 266 -13.48 -22.59 14.18
N GLN A 267 -13.23 -23.90 14.21
CA GLN A 267 -13.80 -24.87 15.15
C GLN A 267 -12.68 -25.40 16.06
N GLY A 268 -12.64 -24.90 17.30
CA GLY A 268 -11.48 -25.11 18.17
C GLY A 268 -10.22 -24.53 17.52
N GLN A 269 -9.17 -25.34 17.42
CA GLN A 269 -7.90 -24.96 16.77
C GLN A 269 -7.90 -25.14 15.25
N ARG A 270 -8.97 -25.68 14.65
CA ARG A 270 -9.04 -26.00 13.23
C ARG A 270 -9.60 -24.81 12.44
N LEU A 271 -8.89 -24.39 11.39
CA LEU A 271 -9.42 -23.48 10.38
C LEU A 271 -10.51 -24.19 9.56
N VAL A 272 -11.66 -23.54 9.40
CA VAL A 272 -12.85 -24.11 8.74
C VAL A 272 -13.22 -23.39 7.46
N GLY A 273 -12.93 -22.10 7.35
CA GLY A 273 -13.17 -21.35 6.12
C GLY A 273 -12.50 -19.97 6.16
N VAL A 274 -12.14 -19.51 4.96
CA VAL A 274 -11.55 -18.19 4.70
C VAL A 274 -12.31 -17.56 3.53
N GLU A 275 -13.39 -16.86 3.84
CA GLU A 275 -14.30 -16.33 2.84
C GLU A 275 -14.02 -14.85 2.56
N PRO A 276 -13.89 -14.43 1.30
CA PRO A 276 -13.74 -13.02 0.96
C PRO A 276 -15.04 -12.25 1.13
N ARG A 277 -14.96 -11.04 1.73
CA ARG A 277 -16.03 -10.05 1.76
C ARG A 277 -15.60 -8.86 0.93
N LEU A 278 -16.17 -8.75 -0.28
CA LEU A 278 -15.80 -7.71 -1.24
C LEU A 278 -16.24 -6.34 -0.73
N ILE A 279 -15.32 -5.38 -0.80
CA ILE A 279 -15.57 -3.99 -0.39
C ILE A 279 -16.20 -3.25 -1.58
N PRO A 280 -17.37 -2.61 -1.41
CA PRO A 280 -17.96 -1.79 -2.45
C PRO A 280 -17.05 -0.60 -2.80
N ARG A 281 -16.76 -0.41 -4.08
CA ARG A 281 -15.94 0.72 -4.54
C ARG A 281 -16.75 2.02 -4.46
N SER A 282 -16.34 2.92 -3.58
CA SER A 282 -16.99 4.21 -3.32
C SER A 282 -16.63 5.27 -4.38
N VAL A 283 -15.39 5.25 -4.86
CA VAL A 283 -14.90 6.07 -5.97
C VAL A 283 -14.24 5.17 -7.00
N ASN A 284 -14.68 5.26 -8.26
CA ASN A 284 -14.06 4.46 -9.31
C ASN A 284 -12.75 5.09 -9.80
N LEU A 285 -11.77 4.28 -10.17
CA LEU A 285 -10.58 4.73 -10.89
C LEU A 285 -10.73 4.34 -12.37
N GLN A 286 -10.45 5.28 -13.25
CA GLN A 286 -10.49 5.12 -14.70
C GLN A 286 -9.13 5.50 -15.27
N ARG A 287 -8.70 4.76 -16.29
CA ARG A 287 -7.47 5.02 -17.04
C ARG A 287 -7.82 5.07 -18.51
N LEU A 288 -7.40 6.13 -19.20
CA LEU A 288 -7.26 6.11 -20.65
C LEU A 288 -5.84 5.65 -20.97
N ASP A 289 -5.73 4.55 -21.72
CA ASP A 289 -4.45 4.01 -22.15
C ASP A 289 -3.74 4.96 -23.13
N ALA A 290 -2.42 4.78 -23.26
CA ALA A 290 -1.60 5.69 -24.04
C ALA A 290 -2.01 5.71 -25.52
N ALA A 291 -2.52 6.85 -25.96
CA ALA A 291 -2.93 7.12 -27.33
C ALA A 291 -2.49 8.53 -27.77
N PRO A 292 -2.44 8.82 -29.08
CA PRO A 292 -2.18 10.17 -29.59
C PRO A 292 -3.13 11.21 -28.96
N LEU A 293 -2.63 12.43 -28.75
CA LEU A 293 -3.39 13.50 -28.09
C LEU A 293 -4.78 13.73 -28.70
N ALA A 294 -4.89 13.72 -30.03
CA ALA A 294 -6.17 13.90 -30.72
C ALA A 294 -7.21 12.82 -30.34
N ASP A 295 -6.78 11.56 -30.25
CA ASP A 295 -7.65 10.44 -29.87
C ASP A 295 -8.06 10.53 -28.40
N ILE A 296 -7.14 10.97 -27.53
CA ILE A 296 -7.42 11.22 -26.12
C ILE A 296 -8.46 12.33 -25.97
N LEU A 297 -8.30 13.46 -26.66
CA LEU A 297 -9.27 14.56 -26.59
C LEU A 297 -10.67 14.13 -27.06
N ALA A 298 -10.75 13.29 -28.10
CA ALA A 298 -12.02 12.72 -28.55
C ALA A 298 -12.64 11.80 -27.49
N GLN A 299 -11.85 10.94 -26.85
CA GLN A 299 -12.32 10.07 -25.76
C GLN A 299 -12.78 10.87 -24.53
N LEU A 300 -12.08 11.94 -24.17
CA LEU A 300 -12.47 12.82 -23.07
C LEU A 300 -13.81 13.53 -23.35
N ALA A 301 -14.03 13.96 -24.59
CA ALA A 301 -15.27 14.60 -25.01
C ALA A 301 -16.48 13.64 -24.97
N ASP A 302 -16.27 12.32 -25.13
CA ASP A 302 -17.31 11.29 -25.06
C ASP A 302 -17.64 10.85 -23.62
N LEU A 303 -16.86 11.30 -22.62
CA LEU A 303 -17.15 10.99 -21.22
C LEU A 303 -18.53 11.54 -20.79
N PRO A 304 -19.19 10.90 -19.81
CA PRO A 304 -20.49 11.36 -19.32
C PRO A 304 -20.42 12.79 -18.76
N ASP A 305 -21.45 13.58 -19.02
CA ASP A 305 -21.60 14.91 -18.45
C ASP A 305 -22.02 14.83 -16.96
N ILE A 306 -21.72 15.90 -16.22
CA ILE A 306 -22.07 16.01 -14.78
C ILE A 306 -23.58 15.95 -14.61
N ASP A 307 -24.04 15.04 -13.76
CA ASP A 307 -25.37 15.11 -13.16
C ASP A 307 -25.32 16.05 -11.94
N LEU A 308 -26.07 17.15 -11.99
CA LEU A 308 -26.12 18.15 -10.92
C LEU A 308 -26.68 17.60 -9.60
N LEU A 309 -27.33 16.46 -9.63
CA LEU A 309 -27.84 15.77 -8.43
C LEU A 309 -26.84 14.74 -7.87
N ALA A 310 -25.75 14.44 -8.58
CA ALA A 310 -24.77 13.46 -8.14
C ALA A 310 -23.81 14.00 -7.08
N GLU A 311 -23.38 13.12 -6.17
CA GLU A 311 -22.32 13.41 -5.22
C GLU A 311 -20.98 13.53 -5.95
N THR A 312 -20.45 14.75 -6.07
CA THR A 312 -19.17 15.02 -6.75
C THR A 312 -17.99 14.24 -6.16
N GLN A 313 -18.05 13.91 -4.87
CA GLN A 313 -17.06 13.08 -4.18
C GLN A 313 -17.00 11.64 -4.70
N ARG A 314 -18.05 11.16 -5.39
CA ARG A 314 -18.11 9.83 -6.02
C ARG A 314 -17.67 9.83 -7.48
N HIS A 315 -17.45 11.00 -8.09
CA HIS A 315 -17.02 11.08 -9.47
C HIS A 315 -15.72 10.29 -9.67
N PRO A 316 -15.61 9.46 -10.73
CA PRO A 316 -14.43 8.67 -10.99
C PRO A 316 -13.16 9.52 -11.07
N TRP A 317 -12.07 8.95 -10.56
CA TRP A 317 -10.73 9.49 -10.69
C TRP A 317 -10.11 9.02 -11.99
N LEU A 318 -9.57 9.97 -12.77
CA LEU A 318 -9.09 9.73 -14.12
C LEU A 318 -7.56 9.90 -14.19
N GLU A 319 -6.90 8.85 -14.67
CA GLU A 319 -5.55 8.92 -15.23
C GLU A 319 -5.66 8.98 -16.76
N VAL A 320 -4.97 9.96 -17.36
CA VAL A 320 -4.87 10.10 -18.82
C VAL A 320 -3.43 9.81 -19.22
N ARG A 321 -3.23 8.82 -20.09
CA ARG A 321 -1.93 8.54 -20.69
C ARG A 321 -1.93 9.02 -22.14
N VAL A 322 -0.95 9.83 -22.49
CA VAL A 322 -0.86 10.45 -23.83
C VAL A 322 0.45 10.04 -24.47
N ARG A 323 0.38 9.56 -25.71
CA ARG A 323 1.56 9.36 -26.54
C ARG A 323 1.88 10.67 -27.26
N LEU A 324 3.10 11.15 -27.10
CA LEU A 324 3.58 12.39 -27.68
C LEU A 324 4.84 12.14 -28.51
N ASP A 325 4.87 12.76 -29.68
CA ASP A 325 6.04 12.75 -30.56
C ASP A 325 6.92 13.99 -30.33
N GLU A 326 6.44 14.95 -29.54
CA GLU A 326 7.15 16.17 -29.14
C GLU A 326 6.57 16.69 -27.80
N PRO A 327 7.32 17.48 -27.01
CA PRO A 327 6.79 18.18 -25.84
C PRO A 327 5.57 19.05 -26.19
N GLN A 328 4.52 18.95 -25.38
CA GLN A 328 3.29 19.74 -25.53
C GLN A 328 3.08 20.63 -24.30
N PRO A 329 3.51 21.92 -24.32
CA PRO A 329 3.45 22.80 -23.16
C PRO A 329 2.04 23.07 -22.63
N ASP A 330 1.03 23.07 -23.50
CA ASP A 330 -0.37 23.31 -23.19
C ASP A 330 -1.19 22.02 -22.98
N LEU A 331 -0.55 20.85 -22.94
CA LEU A 331 -1.20 19.54 -22.81
C LEU A 331 -2.23 19.49 -21.69
N ARG A 332 -1.86 19.97 -20.50
CA ARG A 332 -2.75 20.02 -19.33
C ARG A 332 -3.98 20.88 -19.61
N GLN A 333 -3.78 22.05 -20.20
CA GLN A 333 -4.86 22.98 -20.51
C GLN A 333 -5.82 22.37 -21.55
N GLN A 334 -5.31 21.69 -22.57
CA GLN A 334 -6.13 21.01 -23.57
C GLN A 334 -7.00 19.91 -22.92
N ILE A 335 -6.40 19.06 -22.07
CA ILE A 335 -7.10 18.00 -21.34
C ILE A 335 -8.16 18.58 -20.39
N GLU A 336 -7.81 19.59 -19.59
CA GLU A 336 -8.73 20.23 -18.65
C GLU A 336 -9.89 20.92 -19.38
N THR A 337 -9.65 21.50 -20.56
CA THR A 337 -10.70 22.08 -21.40
C THR A 337 -11.64 21.00 -21.93
N ALA A 338 -11.12 19.87 -22.42
CA ALA A 338 -11.95 18.75 -22.89
C ALA A 338 -12.78 18.11 -21.76
N LEU A 339 -12.33 18.21 -20.51
CA LEU A 339 -13.02 17.71 -19.33
C LEU A 339 -14.06 18.67 -18.74
N GLN A 340 -14.21 19.89 -19.27
CA GLN A 340 -15.20 20.83 -18.77
C GLN A 340 -16.62 20.25 -18.87
N GLY A 341 -17.33 20.20 -17.74
CA GLY A 341 -18.67 19.64 -17.66
C GLY A 341 -18.74 18.11 -17.60
N LYS A 342 -17.59 17.40 -17.57
CA LYS A 342 -17.54 15.94 -17.49
C LYS A 342 -17.56 15.42 -16.04
N ALA A 343 -18.23 14.30 -15.82
CA ALA A 343 -18.45 13.68 -14.51
C ALA A 343 -17.24 12.89 -14.00
N VAL A 344 -16.03 13.44 -14.14
CA VAL A 344 -14.77 12.80 -13.71
C VAL A 344 -13.87 13.82 -13.02
N ARG A 345 -12.88 13.33 -12.28
CA ARG A 345 -11.86 14.14 -11.62
C ARG A 345 -10.50 13.74 -12.17
N LEU A 346 -9.84 14.65 -12.88
CA LEU A 346 -8.48 14.43 -13.38
C LEU A 346 -7.51 14.34 -12.20
N VAL A 347 -6.80 13.22 -12.10
CA VAL A 347 -5.83 12.96 -11.02
C VAL A 347 -4.41 12.94 -11.55
N ARG A 348 -4.19 12.35 -12.73
CA ARG A 348 -2.85 12.21 -13.32
C ARG A 348 -2.91 12.34 -14.83
N ILE A 349 -1.92 13.05 -15.38
CA ILE A 349 -1.56 13.00 -16.81
C ILE A 349 -0.18 12.35 -16.87
N ALA A 350 -0.03 11.30 -17.66
CA ALA A 350 1.26 10.69 -17.96
C ALA A 350 1.53 10.85 -19.47
N ALA A 351 2.72 11.36 -19.80
CA ALA A 351 3.18 11.44 -21.17
C ALA A 351 4.17 10.30 -21.45
N GLU A 352 3.92 9.56 -22.53
CA GLU A 352 4.82 8.55 -23.08
C GLU A 352 5.38 9.09 -24.39
N TYR A 353 6.69 9.20 -24.50
CA TYR A 353 7.33 9.73 -25.71
C TYR A 353 7.78 8.60 -26.63
N ALA A 354 7.51 8.74 -27.93
CA ALA A 354 7.75 7.70 -28.93
C ALA A 354 9.23 7.30 -29.07
N GLY A 355 10.17 8.20 -28.73
CA GLY A 355 11.61 7.97 -28.84
C GLY A 355 12.21 7.04 -27.78
N LYS A 356 11.56 6.84 -26.63
CA LYS A 356 12.00 5.86 -25.61
C LYS A 356 11.80 4.42 -26.11
N ARG A 357 12.69 3.95 -26.99
CA ARG A 357 12.93 2.51 -27.18
C ARG A 357 13.34 1.94 -25.82
N GLY A 358 12.70 0.84 -25.43
CA GLY A 358 13.07 0.10 -24.23
C GLY A 358 14.56 -0.24 -24.25
N SER A 359 15.16 -0.32 -23.06
CA SER A 359 16.60 -0.50 -22.82
C SER A 359 17.19 -1.85 -23.30
N ASP A 360 16.63 -2.49 -24.33
CA ASP A 360 17.00 -3.83 -24.80
C ASP A 360 17.44 -3.91 -26.27
N ASP A 361 17.43 -2.81 -27.04
CA ASP A 361 18.07 -2.79 -28.37
C ASP A 361 19.50 -2.26 -28.25
N THR A 362 20.45 -3.19 -28.10
CA THR A 362 21.85 -2.95 -28.46
C THR A 362 21.95 -2.83 -29.97
N ASP A 363 21.69 -1.64 -30.51
CA ASP A 363 22.02 -1.31 -31.88
C ASP A 363 23.22 -0.36 -31.93
N ASP A 364 24.11 -0.70 -32.86
CA ASP A 364 25.48 -0.26 -33.07
C ASP A 364 25.55 1.21 -33.54
N GLU A 365 25.33 2.17 -32.63
CA GLU A 365 25.51 3.59 -32.94
C GLU A 365 26.95 4.02 -32.71
N ARG A 366 27.60 4.41 -33.81
CA ARG A 366 28.94 5.02 -33.85
C ARG A 366 29.05 6.11 -32.78
N LEU A 367 29.90 5.90 -31.79
CA LEU A 367 30.34 6.92 -30.84
C LEU A 367 30.99 8.08 -31.62
N VAL A 368 30.22 9.13 -31.89
CA VAL A 368 30.74 10.42 -32.36
C VAL A 368 31.28 11.14 -31.13
N GLU A 369 32.54 11.55 -31.17
CA GLU A 369 33.15 12.29 -30.06
C GLU A 369 32.39 13.61 -29.85
N LEU A 370 32.00 13.87 -28.59
CA LEU A 370 31.17 15.02 -28.15
C LEU A 370 31.78 16.38 -28.50
N ASP A 371 33.09 16.43 -28.76
CA ASP A 371 33.86 17.61 -29.12
C ASP A 371 33.68 18.05 -30.59
N GLN A 372 33.02 17.22 -31.41
CA GLN A 372 32.73 17.52 -32.83
C GLN A 372 31.29 18.01 -33.06
N LEU A 373 30.45 18.05 -32.03
CA LEU A 373 29.04 18.44 -32.14
C LEU A 373 28.80 19.79 -31.48
N THR A 374 28.09 20.66 -32.18
CA THR A 374 27.57 21.89 -31.58
C THR A 374 26.49 21.56 -30.54
N PRO A 375 26.28 22.42 -29.52
CA PRO A 375 25.18 22.24 -28.57
C PRO A 375 23.81 22.09 -29.25
N GLN A 376 23.61 22.73 -30.40
CA GLN A 376 22.39 22.61 -31.19
C GLN A 376 22.26 21.22 -31.83
N GLU A 377 23.34 20.65 -32.39
CA GLU A 377 23.33 19.28 -32.93
C GLU A 377 23.15 18.23 -31.83
N LEU A 378 23.75 18.45 -30.66
CA LEU A 378 23.54 17.60 -29.48
C LEU A 378 22.09 17.65 -28.99
N PHE A 379 21.51 18.85 -28.94
CA PHE A 379 20.10 19.02 -28.59
C PHE A 379 19.18 18.32 -29.60
N SER A 380 19.43 18.46 -30.90
CA SER A 380 18.65 17.80 -31.93
C SER A 380 18.74 16.27 -31.88
N ARG A 381 19.92 15.71 -31.59
CA ARG A 381 20.06 14.25 -31.40
C ARG A 381 19.35 13.78 -30.14
N ALA A 382 19.58 14.43 -29.01
CA ALA A 382 18.89 14.10 -27.75
C ALA A 382 17.36 14.23 -27.89
N TRP A 383 16.88 15.15 -28.71
CA TRP A 383 15.47 15.28 -29.03
C TRP A 383 14.97 14.11 -29.88
N GLN A 384 15.64 13.78 -30.97
CA GLN A 384 15.31 12.63 -31.83
C GLN A 384 15.30 11.32 -31.02
N ASP A 385 16.27 11.13 -30.12
CA ASP A 385 16.37 9.95 -29.27
C ASP A 385 15.25 9.89 -28.23
N ASN A 386 14.88 11.03 -27.63
CA ASN A 386 13.85 11.05 -26.60
C ASN A 386 12.42 11.03 -27.16
N TYR A 387 12.20 11.63 -28.33
CA TYR A 387 10.87 11.93 -28.87
C TYR A 387 10.55 11.24 -30.20
N GLY A 388 11.56 10.76 -30.93
CA GLY A 388 11.38 10.05 -32.20
C GLY A 388 11.09 10.95 -33.41
N SER A 389 11.12 12.27 -33.24
CA SER A 389 10.86 13.30 -34.25
C SER A 389 12.04 14.28 -34.38
N GLU A 390 12.12 15.02 -35.50
CA GLU A 390 13.08 16.11 -35.64
C GLU A 390 12.61 17.34 -34.84
N VAL A 391 13.55 18.13 -34.33
CA VAL A 391 13.24 19.41 -33.64
C VAL A 391 12.68 20.41 -34.65
N ASP A 392 11.57 21.06 -34.31
CA ASP A 392 11.02 22.14 -35.13
C ASP A 392 11.86 23.44 -35.07
N GLU A 393 11.65 24.32 -36.05
CA GLU A 393 12.44 25.56 -36.19
C GLU A 393 12.23 26.55 -35.02
N GLN A 394 11.06 26.55 -34.38
CA GLN A 394 10.77 27.45 -33.27
C GLN A 394 11.44 26.96 -32.00
N THR A 395 11.37 25.67 -31.70
CA THR A 395 12.07 25.06 -30.56
C THR A 395 13.59 25.23 -30.69
N LEU A 396 14.15 25.13 -31.90
CA LEU A 396 15.57 25.42 -32.16
C LEU A 396 15.93 26.88 -31.87
N LYS A 397 15.05 27.83 -32.19
CA LYS A 397 15.24 29.26 -31.88
C LYS A 397 15.18 29.49 -30.37
N ASP A 398 14.22 28.90 -29.68
CA ASP A 398 14.06 29.04 -28.23
C ASP A 398 15.26 28.45 -27.49
N PHE A 399 15.76 27.28 -27.93
CA PHE A 399 17.00 26.70 -27.43
C PHE A 399 18.21 27.63 -27.66
N ALA A 400 18.32 28.25 -28.85
CA ALA A 400 19.41 29.17 -29.15
C ALA A 400 19.38 30.43 -28.26
N VAL A 401 18.19 30.95 -27.94
CA VAL A 401 18.02 32.08 -27.00
C VAL A 401 18.47 31.69 -25.60
N LEU A 402 18.00 30.55 -25.08
CA LEU A 402 18.39 30.06 -23.75
C LEU A 402 19.89 29.77 -23.66
N LEU A 403 20.47 29.19 -24.70
CA LEU A 403 21.91 28.94 -24.77
C LEU A 403 22.70 30.25 -24.71
N GLN A 404 22.22 31.28 -25.41
CA GLN A 404 22.83 32.61 -25.40
C GLN A 404 22.72 33.28 -24.02
N GLU A 405 21.58 33.14 -23.34
CA GLU A 405 21.38 33.66 -21.97
C GLU A 405 22.33 32.99 -20.97
N VAL A 406 22.43 31.66 -21.00
CA VAL A 406 23.35 30.90 -20.12
C VAL A 406 24.81 31.24 -20.40
N GLN A 407 25.19 31.43 -21.67
CA GLN A 407 26.54 31.86 -22.05
C GLN A 407 26.85 33.28 -21.54
N GLN A 408 25.86 34.18 -21.57
CA GLN A 408 26.01 35.55 -21.04
C GLN A 408 26.10 35.58 -19.50
N GLU A 409 25.39 34.70 -18.80
CA GLU A 409 25.48 34.57 -17.34
C GLU A 409 26.81 33.94 -16.89
N GLY A 410 27.37 33.01 -17.67
CA GLY A 410 28.68 32.42 -17.41
C GLY A 410 29.88 33.33 -17.68
N GLU A 411 29.68 34.43 -18.41
CA GLU A 411 30.69 35.45 -18.72
C GLU A 411 30.66 36.67 -17.75
N GLN A 412 29.72 36.71 -16.80
CA GLN A 412 29.76 37.66 -15.69
C GLN A 412 30.61 37.08 -14.53
N PRO A 413 31.66 37.78 -14.07
CA PRO A 413 32.60 37.28 -13.06
C PRO A 413 32.01 37.15 -11.65
#